data_AF-A0A7X6P2U0-F1
#
_entry.id   AF-A0A7X6P2U0-F1
#
_cell.length_a   1.000
_cell.length_b   1.000
_cell.length_c   1.000
_cell.angle_alpha   90.00
_cell.angle_beta   90.00
_cell.angle_gamma   90.00
#
_symmetry.space_group_name_H-M   'P 1'
#
loop_
_entity.id
_entity.type
_entity.pdbx_description
1 polymer ?
#
loop_
_entity_poly.entity_id
_entity_poly.type
_entity_poly.pdbx_seq_one_letter_code
_entity_poly.pdbx_strand_id
1 'polypeptide(L)'
;MNSRAVLATLLVGGLALAGCANDPIENTSARWPAETAGGIVGAGEAEFTATDSVNQVFVVDAPADLELQLIDADGSVIDKATTDEQGSLIFREVDAGEGLRVITTGDSPRSSAPIDVVDADSSLPDQSFYDDQKLVEGFQYITTRDGTTLSAAVYLPPGDGPFPTVVEYSG
;
A
#
# COMPACT_ATOMS: atom_id res chain seq x y z
N MET A 1 25.49 54.52 -51.02
CA MET A 1 26.38 54.35 -49.85
C MET A 1 25.63 53.59 -48.77
N ASN A 2 26.00 52.31 -48.65
CA ASN A 2 26.05 51.40 -47.49
C ASN A 2 24.79 51.29 -46.61
N SER A 3 23.99 50.23 -46.70
CA SER A 3 24.21 48.80 -46.28
C SER A 3 23.75 48.50 -44.85
N ARG A 4 22.95 47.44 -44.76
CA ARG A 4 22.18 46.91 -43.63
C ARG A 4 23.09 46.26 -42.57
N ALA A 5 22.66 46.23 -41.32
CA ALA A 5 23.11 45.23 -40.35
C ALA A 5 21.96 44.85 -39.39
N VAL A 6 21.57 43.58 -39.47
CA VAL A 6 20.64 42.87 -38.58
C VAL A 6 21.49 42.30 -37.45
N LEU A 7 21.11 42.56 -36.20
CA LEU A 7 21.80 42.01 -35.03
C LEU A 7 21.16 40.68 -34.64
N ALA A 8 21.85 39.58 -34.94
CA ALA A 8 21.51 38.23 -34.49
C ALA A 8 21.98 38.04 -33.04
N THR A 9 21.09 37.58 -32.16
CA THR A 9 21.43 37.22 -30.78
C THR A 9 21.94 35.77 -30.76
N LEU A 10 23.15 35.59 -30.23
CA LEU A 10 23.91 34.35 -30.19
C LEU A 10 23.40 33.46 -29.04
N LEU A 11 22.98 32.22 -29.33
CA LEU A 11 22.81 31.15 -28.34
C LEU A 11 24.21 30.63 -27.96
N VAL A 12 24.53 30.61 -26.67
CA VAL A 12 25.68 29.87 -26.13
C VAL A 12 25.15 28.58 -25.50
N GLY A 13 25.38 27.47 -26.21
CA GLY A 13 25.17 26.12 -25.70
C GLY A 13 26.36 25.69 -24.83
N GLY A 14 26.09 25.34 -23.58
CA GLY A 14 27.04 24.67 -22.70
C GLY A 14 27.08 23.18 -23.00
N LEU A 15 28.20 22.70 -23.54
CA LEU A 15 28.47 21.29 -23.75
C LEU A 15 29.12 20.73 -22.48
N ALA A 16 28.37 20.01 -21.66
CA ALA A 16 28.91 19.28 -20.51
C ALA A 16 29.39 17.89 -20.97
N LEU A 17 30.69 17.62 -20.80
CA LEU A 17 31.30 16.31 -20.97
C LEU A 17 30.83 15.39 -19.83
N ALA A 18 30.00 14.41 -20.13
CA ALA A 18 29.69 13.32 -19.21
C ALA A 18 30.87 12.34 -19.18
N GLY A 19 31.67 12.38 -18.10
CA GLY A 19 32.57 11.30 -17.74
C GLY A 19 31.76 10.19 -17.07
N CYS A 20 31.93 8.94 -17.51
CA CYS A 20 31.33 7.79 -16.84
C CYS A 20 32.05 7.55 -15.51
N ALA A 21 31.41 7.92 -14.40
CA ALA A 21 31.71 7.39 -13.09
C ALA A 21 30.59 6.40 -12.72
N ASN A 22 30.97 5.18 -12.37
CA ASN A 22 30.04 4.19 -11.81
C ASN A 22 29.85 4.52 -10.33
N ASP A 23 28.81 5.28 -10.01
CA ASP A 23 28.33 5.42 -8.64
C ASP A 23 27.48 4.20 -8.26
N PRO A 24 27.60 3.68 -7.03
CA PRO A 24 26.67 2.67 -6.54
C PRO A 24 25.27 3.30 -6.50
N ILE A 25 24.29 2.57 -7.01
CA ILE A 25 22.88 2.98 -7.05
C ILE A 25 22.37 2.97 -5.60
N GLU A 26 22.54 4.09 -4.89
CA GLU A 26 21.68 4.38 -3.75
C GLU A 26 20.28 4.61 -4.32
N ASN A 27 19.32 3.79 -3.89
CA ASN A 27 17.91 3.95 -4.24
C ASN A 27 17.35 5.20 -3.55
N THR A 28 17.82 6.37 -3.97
CA THR A 28 17.19 7.64 -3.68
C THR A 28 16.12 7.81 -4.74
N SER A 29 14.94 7.25 -4.46
CA SER A 29 13.71 7.69 -5.11
C SER A 29 13.71 9.22 -5.07
N ALA A 30 13.74 9.84 -6.24
CA ALA A 30 13.75 11.29 -6.37
C ALA A 30 12.57 11.84 -5.56
N ARG A 31 12.88 12.43 -4.40
CA ARG A 31 11.89 12.99 -3.48
C ARG A 31 11.31 14.23 -4.15
N TRP A 32 10.20 14.05 -4.86
CA TRP A 32 9.31 15.17 -5.17
C TRP A 32 8.95 15.87 -3.85
N PRO A 33 8.75 17.19 -3.85
CA PRO A 33 8.32 17.86 -2.63
C PRO A 33 7.03 17.19 -2.15
N ALA A 34 7.02 16.77 -0.89
CA ALA A 34 5.82 16.24 -0.26
C ALA A 34 4.70 17.28 -0.43
N GLU A 35 3.64 16.90 -1.13
CA GLU A 35 2.47 17.74 -1.27
C GLU A 35 1.70 17.66 0.05
N THR A 36 1.44 18.80 0.68
CA THR A 36 0.55 18.85 1.84
C THR A 36 -0.89 18.98 1.36
N ALA A 37 -1.78 18.13 1.88
CA ALA A 37 -3.19 18.25 1.57
C ALA A 37 -3.75 19.60 2.08
N GLY A 38 -4.42 20.34 1.21
CA GLY A 38 -5.12 21.56 1.58
C GLY A 38 -6.36 21.25 2.43
N GLY A 39 -6.55 21.95 3.55
CA GLY A 39 -7.82 21.92 4.29
C GLY A 39 -8.01 20.79 5.31
N ILE A 40 -6.96 20.04 5.65
CA ILE A 40 -6.95 19.03 6.74
C ILE A 40 -7.44 19.56 8.10
N VAL A 41 -7.11 20.82 8.44
CA VAL A 41 -7.54 21.43 9.70
C VAL A 41 -8.99 21.88 9.59
N GLY A 42 -9.90 21.13 10.21
CA GLY A 42 -11.34 21.43 10.19
C GLY A 42 -12.12 20.72 9.10
N ALA A 43 -11.55 19.68 8.47
CA ALA A 43 -12.30 18.78 7.60
C ALA A 43 -13.50 18.17 8.35
N GLY A 44 -14.66 18.12 7.68
CA GLY A 44 -15.83 17.44 8.22
C GLY A 44 -15.65 15.92 8.22
N GLU A 45 -16.51 15.18 8.91
CA GLU A 45 -16.48 13.71 8.85
C GLU A 45 -16.91 13.22 7.47
N ALA A 46 -16.23 12.22 6.92
CA ALA A 46 -16.61 11.57 5.68
C ALA A 46 -17.86 10.70 5.83
N GLU A 47 -18.64 10.60 4.75
CA GLU A 47 -19.79 9.68 4.66
C GLU A 47 -19.37 8.31 4.11
N PHE A 48 -18.21 8.24 3.44
CA PHE A 48 -17.59 6.98 3.01
C PHE A 48 -16.83 6.33 4.17
N THR A 49 -16.60 5.03 4.04
CA THR A 49 -15.79 4.26 5.00
C THR A 49 -14.42 3.98 4.41
N ALA A 50 -13.37 4.23 5.20
CA ALA A 50 -12.01 3.78 4.90
C ALA A 50 -11.62 2.68 5.90
N THR A 51 -11.04 1.60 5.40
CA THR A 51 -10.61 0.44 6.19
C THR A 51 -9.16 0.11 5.83
N ASP A 52 -8.29 0.01 6.83
CA ASP A 52 -6.92 -0.45 6.66
C ASP A 52 -6.83 -1.94 6.36
N SER A 53 -5.66 -2.32 5.86
CA SER A 53 -5.23 -3.70 5.68
C SER A 53 -3.69 -3.72 5.63
N VAL A 54 -3.13 -4.88 5.37
CA VAL A 54 -1.69 -5.05 5.16
C VAL A 54 -1.28 -4.31 3.89
N ASN A 55 -0.51 -3.24 4.05
CA ASN A 55 -0.02 -2.37 2.98
C ASN A 55 -1.09 -1.84 2.01
N GLN A 56 -2.34 -1.72 2.46
CA GLN A 56 -3.48 -1.32 1.62
C GLN A 56 -4.52 -0.54 2.42
N VAL A 57 -5.28 0.30 1.72
CA VAL A 57 -6.46 0.98 2.27
C VAL A 57 -7.63 0.81 1.30
N PHE A 58 -8.76 0.35 1.81
CA PHE A 58 -10.01 0.19 1.07
C PHE A 58 -10.95 1.35 1.38
N VAL A 59 -11.59 1.89 0.36
CA VAL A 59 -12.66 2.88 0.49
C VAL A 59 -13.93 2.32 -0.15
N VAL A 60 -15.05 2.45 0.57
CA VAL A 60 -16.39 2.07 0.11
C VAL A 60 -17.40 3.17 0.44
N ASP A 61 -18.53 3.16 -0.26
CA ASP A 61 -19.63 4.11 -0.10
C ASP A 61 -19.25 5.59 -0.37
N ALA A 62 -18.20 5.82 -1.16
CA ALA A 62 -17.90 7.14 -1.69
C ALA A 62 -18.76 7.45 -2.93
N PRO A 63 -18.93 8.72 -3.32
CA PRO A 63 -19.40 9.06 -4.65
C PRO A 63 -18.51 8.45 -5.74
N ALA A 64 -19.11 8.06 -6.87
CA ALA A 64 -18.38 7.64 -8.05
C ALA A 64 -17.57 8.80 -8.66
N ASP A 65 -16.47 8.46 -9.34
CA ASP A 65 -15.57 9.41 -10.02
C ASP A 65 -15.04 10.53 -9.09
N LEU A 66 -14.92 10.25 -7.79
CA LEU A 66 -14.43 11.18 -6.78
C LEU A 66 -12.93 10.99 -6.55
N GLU A 67 -12.16 12.07 -6.72
CA GLU A 67 -10.75 12.09 -6.34
C GLU A 67 -10.60 12.14 -4.81
N LEU A 68 -9.85 11.17 -4.28
CA LEU A 68 -9.51 11.05 -2.88
C LEU A 68 -7.99 11.08 -2.71
N GLN A 69 -7.55 11.57 -1.57
CA GLN A 69 -6.13 11.56 -1.17
C GLN A 69 -5.98 10.69 0.08
N LEU A 70 -4.93 9.88 0.10
CA LEU A 70 -4.43 9.25 1.31
C LEU A 70 -3.35 10.14 1.91
N ILE A 71 -3.49 10.48 3.18
CA ILE A 71 -2.56 11.36 3.88
C ILE A 71 -2.01 10.70 5.14
N ASP A 72 -0.79 11.07 5.51
CA ASP A 72 -0.22 10.73 6.81
C ASP A 72 -0.83 11.57 7.95
N ALA A 73 -0.42 11.29 9.19
CA ALA A 73 -0.89 12.00 10.37
C ALA A 73 -0.53 13.50 10.39
N ASP A 74 0.53 13.90 9.68
CA ASP A 74 0.97 15.30 9.54
C ASP A 74 0.26 16.03 8.39
N GLY A 75 -0.49 15.29 7.57
CA GLY A 75 -1.24 15.80 6.43
C GLY A 75 -0.45 15.84 5.11
N SER A 76 0.70 15.16 5.04
CA SER A 76 1.40 14.94 3.77
C SER A 76 0.62 13.92 2.94
N VAL A 77 0.45 14.20 1.66
CA VAL A 77 -0.16 13.28 0.72
C VAL A 77 0.79 12.12 0.45
N ILE A 78 0.32 10.92 0.75
CA ILE A 78 0.96 9.65 0.43
C ILE A 78 0.62 9.26 -1.00
N ASP A 79 -0.68 9.28 -1.34
CA ASP A 79 -1.17 8.89 -2.67
C ASP A 79 -2.51 9.57 -3.01
N LYS A 80 -2.90 9.55 -4.29
CA LYS A 80 -4.16 10.07 -4.80
C LYS A 80 -4.76 9.13 -5.84
N ALA A 81 -6.05 8.88 -5.74
CA ALA A 81 -6.76 8.08 -6.73
C ALA A 81 -8.25 8.42 -6.78
N THR A 82 -8.90 8.00 -7.85
CA THR A 82 -10.31 8.25 -8.12
C THR A 82 -11.13 6.99 -7.85
N THR A 83 -12.26 7.13 -7.18
CA THR A 83 -13.22 6.04 -6.98
C THR A 83 -13.81 5.55 -8.31
N ASP A 84 -14.13 4.26 -8.37
CA ASP A 84 -14.79 3.67 -9.52
C ASP A 84 -16.29 4.05 -9.61
N GLU A 85 -16.98 3.55 -10.64
CA GLU A 85 -18.41 3.78 -10.85
C GLU A 85 -19.30 3.25 -9.70
N GLN A 86 -18.77 2.38 -8.83
CA GLN A 86 -19.46 1.86 -7.64
C GLN A 86 -19.10 2.65 -6.38
N GLY A 87 -18.27 3.69 -6.48
CA GLY A 87 -17.84 4.46 -5.31
C GLY A 87 -16.77 3.75 -4.47
N SER A 88 -16.06 2.79 -5.06
CA SER A 88 -15.00 2.02 -4.39
C SER A 88 -13.62 2.45 -4.83
N LEU A 89 -12.64 2.35 -3.95
CA LEU A 89 -11.24 2.61 -4.24
C LEU A 89 -10.33 1.73 -3.38
N ILE A 90 -9.17 1.34 -3.93
CA ILE A 90 -8.12 0.65 -3.18
C ILE A 90 -6.82 1.42 -3.42
N PHE A 91 -6.25 1.96 -2.34
CA PHE A 91 -4.84 2.36 -2.34
C PHE A 91 -3.99 1.11 -2.07
N ARG A 92 -3.05 0.83 -2.97
CA ARG A 92 -2.19 -0.35 -2.92
C ARG A 92 -0.76 0.08 -2.61
N GLU A 93 0.02 -0.85 -2.07
CA GLU A 93 1.45 -0.61 -1.79
C GLU A 93 1.65 0.59 -0.86
N VAL A 94 0.71 0.74 0.09
CA VAL A 94 0.76 1.78 1.12
C VAL A 94 1.78 1.34 2.16
N ASP A 95 2.80 2.17 2.41
CA ASP A 95 3.75 1.93 3.49
C ASP A 95 3.03 1.90 4.84
N ALA A 96 3.53 1.08 5.77
CA ALA A 96 2.98 1.04 7.12
C ALA A 96 3.05 2.41 7.81
N GLY A 97 2.00 2.73 8.56
CA GLY A 97 1.91 3.97 9.31
C GLY A 97 0.65 4.04 10.15
N GLU A 98 0.71 4.87 11.19
CA GLU A 98 -0.38 5.09 12.13
C GLU A 98 -1.09 6.42 11.85
N GLY A 99 -2.39 6.45 12.09
CA GLY A 99 -3.18 7.67 12.01
C GLY A 99 -3.33 8.23 10.58
N LEU A 100 -3.23 7.37 9.57
CA LEU A 100 -3.48 7.74 8.18
C LEU A 100 -4.96 8.09 7.99
N ARG A 101 -5.26 8.92 7.00
CA ARG A 101 -6.63 9.32 6.69
C ARG A 101 -6.87 9.38 5.19
N VAL A 102 -8.08 9.05 4.78
CA VAL A 102 -8.57 9.33 3.43
C VAL A 102 -9.36 10.63 3.48
N ILE A 103 -9.07 11.55 2.55
CA ILE A 103 -9.67 12.88 2.51
C ILE A 103 -10.16 13.24 1.10
N THR A 104 -11.29 13.93 1.00
CA THR A 104 -11.77 14.50 -0.27
C THR A 104 -11.00 15.78 -0.61
N THR A 105 -10.83 16.06 -1.89
CA THR A 105 -10.27 17.35 -2.34
C THR A 105 -11.34 18.45 -2.40
N GLY A 106 -10.93 19.72 -2.28
CA GLY A 106 -11.81 20.90 -2.45
C GLY A 106 -11.95 21.82 -1.22
N ASP A 107 -12.85 22.80 -1.31
CA ASP A 107 -13.02 23.88 -0.33
C ASP A 107 -13.65 23.44 1.01
N SER A 108 -14.26 22.25 1.04
CA SER A 108 -14.90 21.68 2.24
C SER A 108 -14.54 20.20 2.35
N PRO A 109 -13.27 19.91 2.69
CA PRO A 109 -12.79 18.54 2.71
C PRO A 109 -13.53 17.73 3.78
N ARG A 110 -13.75 16.45 3.47
CA ARG A 110 -14.28 15.45 4.38
C ARG A 110 -13.22 14.39 4.63
N SER A 111 -13.06 13.95 5.86
CA SER A 111 -12.02 13.03 6.28
C SER A 111 -12.60 11.79 6.96
N SER A 112 -12.00 10.63 6.68
CA SER A 112 -12.29 9.39 7.39
C SER A 112 -11.86 9.47 8.87
N ALA A 113 -12.29 8.48 9.65
CA ALA A 113 -11.59 8.15 10.88
C ALA A 113 -10.10 7.81 10.59
N PRO A 114 -9.19 8.02 11.55
CA PRO A 114 -7.81 7.55 11.41
C PRO A 114 -7.79 6.03 11.30
N ILE A 115 -6.88 5.53 10.46
CA ILE A 115 -6.63 4.11 10.24
C ILE A 115 -5.13 3.82 10.35
N ASP A 116 -4.78 2.58 10.68
CA ASP A 116 -3.40 2.14 10.87
C ASP A 116 -3.07 1.04 9.87
N VAL A 117 -2.13 1.32 8.95
CA VAL A 117 -1.67 0.35 7.96
C VAL A 117 -0.44 -0.35 8.51
N VAL A 118 -0.43 -1.68 8.44
CA VAL A 118 0.68 -2.52 8.90
C VAL A 118 1.41 -3.18 7.73
N ASP A 119 2.70 -3.46 7.92
CA ASP A 119 3.48 -4.24 6.95
C ASP A 119 3.19 -5.73 7.09
N ALA A 120 3.32 -6.46 5.97
CA ALA A 120 3.12 -7.90 5.94
C ALA A 120 3.93 -8.62 7.02
N ASP A 121 5.22 -8.30 7.16
CA ASP A 121 6.12 -8.92 8.13
C ASP A 121 5.71 -8.63 9.58
N SER A 122 5.26 -7.41 9.86
CA SER A 122 4.78 -7.00 11.20
C SER A 122 3.42 -7.61 11.56
N SER A 123 2.66 -8.03 10.55
CA SER A 123 1.32 -8.62 10.73
C SER A 123 1.35 -10.14 10.99
N LEU A 124 2.53 -10.76 11.02
CA LEU A 124 2.71 -12.18 11.26
C LEU A 124 2.66 -12.49 12.78
N PRO A 125 2.01 -13.58 13.20
CA PRO A 125 2.10 -14.04 14.57
C PRO A 125 3.51 -14.62 14.80
N ASP A 126 3.95 -14.65 16.06
CA ASP A 126 5.20 -15.34 16.42
C ASP A 126 5.17 -16.80 15.95
N GLN A 127 6.31 -17.34 15.50
CA GLN A 127 6.42 -18.73 15.04
C GLN A 127 5.86 -19.75 16.06
N SER A 128 5.96 -19.43 17.36
CA SER A 128 5.37 -20.23 18.44
C SER A 128 3.87 -20.50 18.28
N PHE A 129 3.12 -19.56 17.68
CA PHE A 129 1.71 -19.74 17.36
C PHE A 129 1.44 -20.97 16.48
N TYR A 130 2.34 -21.27 15.55
CA TYR A 130 2.25 -22.47 14.71
C TYR A 130 2.87 -23.69 15.39
N ASP A 131 4.02 -23.51 16.07
CA ASP A 131 4.73 -24.61 16.70
C ASP A 131 3.91 -25.27 17.82
N ASP A 132 3.05 -24.52 18.50
CA ASP A 132 2.15 -25.01 19.54
C ASP A 132 0.98 -25.84 19.00
N GLN A 133 0.65 -25.71 17.71
CA GLN A 133 -0.40 -26.47 17.06
C GLN A 133 0.13 -27.83 16.58
N LYS A 134 -0.16 -28.89 17.35
CA LYS A 134 0.28 -30.25 17.03
C LYS A 134 -0.74 -31.00 16.19
N LEU A 135 -0.28 -31.55 15.07
CA LEU A 135 -1.05 -32.51 14.30
C LEU A 135 -1.06 -33.87 15.02
N VAL A 136 -2.26 -34.33 15.36
CA VAL A 136 -2.52 -35.66 15.93
C VAL A 136 -3.24 -36.54 14.91
N GLU A 137 -3.27 -37.85 15.14
CA GLU A 137 -4.06 -38.77 14.32
C GLU A 137 -5.56 -38.47 14.43
N GLY A 138 -6.28 -38.52 13.30
CA GLY A 138 -7.71 -38.25 13.22
C GLY A 138 -8.04 -36.88 12.62
N PHE A 139 -9.28 -36.43 12.85
CA PHE A 139 -9.80 -35.15 12.37
C PHE A 139 -9.58 -34.04 13.41
N GLN A 140 -9.03 -32.91 12.99
CA GLN A 140 -8.80 -31.72 13.80
C GLN A 140 -8.89 -30.43 12.98
N TYR A 141 -8.64 -29.30 13.64
CA TYR A 141 -8.54 -27.98 13.02
C TYR A 141 -7.18 -27.36 13.29
N ILE A 142 -6.71 -26.58 12.31
CA ILE A 142 -5.53 -25.72 12.40
C ILE A 142 -6.02 -24.28 12.32
N THR A 143 -5.68 -23.46 13.31
CA THR A 143 -5.99 -22.04 13.32
C THR A 143 -4.92 -21.28 12.53
N THR A 144 -5.36 -20.52 11.53
CA THR A 144 -4.50 -19.64 10.72
C THR A 144 -4.30 -18.29 11.39
N ARG A 145 -3.40 -17.48 10.83
CA ARG A 145 -3.03 -16.14 11.32
C ARG A 145 -4.22 -15.22 11.62
N ASP A 146 -5.25 -15.27 10.79
CA ASP A 146 -6.46 -14.43 10.85
C ASP A 146 -7.57 -15.05 11.71
N GLY A 147 -7.31 -16.16 12.39
CA GLY A 147 -8.30 -16.87 13.22
C GLY A 147 -9.21 -17.81 12.44
N THR A 148 -9.13 -17.85 11.11
CA THR A 148 -9.80 -18.86 10.29
C THR A 148 -9.29 -20.26 10.66
N THR A 149 -10.14 -21.28 10.56
CA THR A 149 -9.75 -22.66 10.85
C THR A 149 -9.76 -23.53 9.60
N LEU A 150 -8.63 -24.17 9.31
CA LEU A 150 -8.53 -25.21 8.28
C LEU A 150 -8.79 -26.57 8.90
N SER A 151 -9.66 -27.37 8.29
CA SER A 151 -9.81 -28.77 8.69
C SER A 151 -8.60 -29.58 8.25
N ALA A 152 -8.16 -30.49 9.10
CA ALA A 152 -7.07 -31.41 8.80
C ALA A 152 -7.45 -32.81 9.28
N ALA A 153 -7.15 -33.82 8.47
CA ALA A 153 -7.32 -35.20 8.85
C ALA A 153 -6.01 -35.96 8.63
N VAL A 154 -5.46 -36.52 9.70
CA VAL A 154 -4.15 -37.16 9.68
C VAL A 154 -4.33 -38.66 9.88
N TYR A 155 -3.87 -39.44 8.92
CA TYR A 155 -3.93 -40.90 8.96
C TYR A 155 -2.59 -41.48 8.54
N LEU A 156 -2.14 -42.51 9.26
CA LEU A 156 -0.99 -43.30 8.85
C LEU A 156 -1.43 -44.36 7.81
N PRO A 157 -0.84 -44.41 6.61
CA PRO A 157 -1.14 -45.47 5.65
C PRO A 157 -0.69 -46.85 6.18
N PRO A 158 -1.31 -47.95 5.73
CA PRO A 158 -0.87 -49.29 6.12
C PRO A 158 0.49 -49.67 5.52
N GLY A 159 1.34 -50.38 6.29
CA GLY A 159 2.65 -50.91 5.84
C GLY A 159 3.84 -50.41 6.68
N ASP A 160 5.06 -50.78 6.27
CA ASP A 160 6.29 -50.45 7.02
C ASP A 160 6.97 -49.13 6.57
N GLY A 161 6.40 -48.44 5.59
CA GLY A 161 6.94 -47.18 5.06
C GLY A 161 8.23 -47.33 4.22
N PRO A 162 8.91 -46.21 3.87
CA PRO A 162 8.53 -44.84 4.19
C PRO A 162 7.26 -44.40 3.44
N PHE A 163 6.44 -43.57 4.08
CA PHE A 163 5.25 -42.99 3.47
C PHE A 163 5.52 -41.55 3.04
N PRO A 164 5.09 -41.12 1.85
CA PRO A 164 5.04 -39.70 1.53
C PRO A 164 3.98 -39.02 2.39
N THR A 165 4.26 -37.80 2.87
CA THR A 165 3.23 -36.93 3.43
C THR A 165 2.36 -36.42 2.29
N VAL A 166 1.08 -36.78 2.29
CA VAL A 166 0.09 -36.23 1.36
C VAL A 166 -0.74 -35.21 2.13
N VAL A 167 -0.81 -33.98 1.61
CA VAL A 167 -1.68 -32.93 2.14
C VAL A 167 -2.76 -32.69 1.10
N GLU A 168 -3.99 -33.04 1.44
CA GLU A 168 -5.17 -32.65 0.65
C GLU A 168 -5.76 -31.38 1.25
N TYR A 169 -5.94 -30.36 0.42
CA TYR A 169 -6.50 -29.08 0.82
C TYR A 169 -7.79 -28.81 0.04
N SER A 170 -8.85 -28.49 0.77
CA SER A 170 -10.10 -27.95 0.23
C SER A 170 -10.42 -26.70 1.05
N GLY A 171 -10.39 -25.53 0.40
CA GLY A 171 -10.85 -24.25 0.96
C GLY A 171 -12.28 -23.96 0.57
#